data_AF-A0A1N7QPJ4-F1
#
_entry.id   AF-A0A1N7QPJ4-F1
#
_cell.length_a   1.000
_cell.length_b   1.000
_cell.length_c   1.000
_cell.angle_alpha   90.00
_cell.angle_beta   90.00
_cell.angle_gamma   90.00
#
_symmetry.space_group_name_H-M   'P 1'
#
loop_
_entity.id
_entity.type
_entity.pdbx_description
1 polymer ?
#
loop_
_entity_poly.entity_id
_entity_poly.type
_entity_poly.pdbx_seq_one_letter_code
_entity_poly.pdbx_strand_id
1 'polypeptide(L)'
;MNKKKDDKNFEITEILEKAKWFLGIGIAIIFLAPFILTREFFWEKLNFSETGQIGDTIGGITAPFLNLIGAFLVFYALKAQVKANELIQKQIDKENSEKEYENETNNLNQLYSYLTDNINSFQFTTLPVDNLKNIDVKNLNVIHYGGDAFFNLFSQIRCHYHGSEYELKNNQSVSELLSILQIMDLLLEKLKSSKSNNKEIIRTLTRHLFEYKIITRIRDESNEELIQQFCLDCECNHGLPEELHKLITSIRRKLD
;
A
#
# COMPACT_ATOMS: atom_id res chain seq x y z
N MET A 1 -6.03 15.70 14.87
CA MET A 1 -5.15 16.21 13.78
C MET A 1 -5.39 17.68 13.43
N ASN A 2 -6.57 18.26 13.69
CA ASN A 2 -6.87 19.69 13.41
C ASN A 2 -6.01 20.69 14.19
N LYS A 3 -5.89 20.54 15.52
CA LYS A 3 -5.22 21.51 16.40
C LYS A 3 -3.80 21.91 15.95
N LYS A 4 -3.02 20.96 15.41
CA LYS A 4 -1.62 21.18 14.99
C LYS A 4 -1.47 21.84 13.60
N LYS A 5 -2.50 21.70 12.75
CA LYS A 5 -2.57 22.40 11.45
C LYS A 5 -2.99 23.85 11.66
N ASP A 6 -3.92 24.06 12.59
CA ASP A 6 -4.37 25.38 13.01
C ASP A 6 -3.23 26.19 13.66
N ASP A 7 -2.42 25.56 14.53
CA ASP A 7 -1.23 26.20 15.15
C ASP A 7 -0.20 26.66 14.10
N LYS A 8 0.13 25.83 13.10
CA LYS A 8 1.12 26.20 12.09
C LYS A 8 0.65 27.31 11.16
N ASN A 9 -0.63 27.30 10.80
CA ASN A 9 -1.22 28.37 9.99
C ASN A 9 -1.23 29.69 10.77
N PHE A 10 -1.56 29.63 12.06
CA PHE A 10 -1.50 30.76 12.97
C PHE A 10 -0.09 31.35 13.08
N GLU A 11 0.94 30.51 13.19
CA GLU A 11 2.33 30.97 13.23
C GLU A 11 2.80 31.62 11.91
N ILE A 12 2.31 31.16 10.75
CA ILE A 12 2.63 31.77 9.45
C ILE A 12 1.96 33.15 9.36
N THR A 13 0.70 33.27 9.79
CA THR A 13 0.00 34.57 9.81
C THR A 13 0.69 35.57 10.73
N GLU A 14 1.17 35.13 11.90
CA GLU A 14 1.90 36.00 12.85
C GLU A 14 3.23 36.50 12.27
N ILE A 15 3.97 35.63 11.55
CA ILE A 15 5.20 36.02 10.85
C ILE A 15 4.92 37.07 9.78
N LEU A 16 3.85 36.89 9.01
CA LEU A 16 3.47 37.83 7.95
C LEU A 16 3.01 39.17 8.51
N GLU A 17 2.30 39.19 9.64
CA GLU A 17 1.90 40.43 10.32
C GLU A 17 3.11 41.22 10.83
N LYS A 18 4.08 40.54 11.46
CA LYS A 18 5.34 41.17 11.91
C LYS A 18 6.12 41.74 10.73
N ALA A 19 6.24 40.99 9.62
CA ALA A 19 6.91 41.45 8.41
C ALA A 19 6.22 42.70 7.81
N LYS A 20 4.89 42.73 7.77
CA LYS A 20 4.10 43.90 7.32
C LYS A 20 4.37 45.14 8.18
N TRP A 21 4.45 44.95 9.50
CA TRP A 21 4.74 46.06 10.43
C TRP A 21 6.15 46.63 10.22
N PHE A 22 7.16 45.76 10.10
CA PHE A 22 8.54 46.18 9.79
C PHE A 22 8.64 46.91 8.44
N LEU A 23 7.90 46.45 7.44
CA LEU A 23 7.84 47.10 6.13
C LEU A 23 7.20 48.50 6.22
N GLY A 24 6.12 48.63 6.98
CA GLY A 24 5.49 49.93 7.26
C GLY A 24 6.42 50.92 7.97
N ILE A 25 7.23 50.45 8.93
CA ILE A 25 8.25 51.27 9.59
C ILE A 25 9.34 51.70 8.60
N GLY A 26 9.82 50.78 7.76
CA GLY A 26 10.82 51.11 6.75
C GLY A 26 10.33 52.21 5.81
N ILE A 27 9.08 52.10 5.32
CA ILE A 27 8.44 53.13 4.50
C ILE A 27 8.34 54.46 5.27
N ALA A 28 7.88 54.43 6.53
CA ALA A 28 7.76 55.64 7.34
C ALA A 28 9.11 56.35 7.52
N ILE A 29 10.19 55.61 7.80
CA ILE A 29 11.54 56.15 7.95
C ILE A 29 12.02 56.80 6.64
N ILE A 30 11.76 56.18 5.49
CA ILE A 30 12.16 56.76 4.18
C ILE A 30 11.51 58.12 3.95
N PHE A 31 10.25 58.30 4.33
CA PHE A 31 9.53 59.57 4.15
C PHE A 31 9.78 60.60 5.27
N LEU A 32 9.96 60.16 6.52
CA LEU A 32 10.17 61.05 7.68
C LEU A 32 11.63 61.48 7.87
N ALA A 33 12.60 60.63 7.53
CA ALA A 33 14.02 60.92 7.77
C ALA A 33 14.51 62.19 7.04
N PRO A 34 14.17 62.44 5.75
CA PRO A 34 14.52 63.69 5.11
C PRO A 34 13.92 64.90 5.84
N PHE A 35 12.65 64.84 6.24
CA PHE A 35 11.97 65.98 6.88
C PHE A 35 12.53 66.32 8.27
N ILE A 36 12.95 65.31 9.03
CA ILE A 36 13.53 65.48 10.37
C ILE A 36 15.00 65.94 10.28
N LEU A 37 15.79 65.37 9.35
CA LEU A 37 17.23 65.61 9.24
C LEU A 37 17.60 66.85 8.40
N THR A 38 16.67 67.41 7.62
CA THR A 38 16.91 68.61 6.79
C THR A 38 16.31 69.90 7.36
N ARG A 39 15.57 69.85 8.47
CA ARG A 39 15.03 71.05 9.12
C ARG A 39 16.01 71.61 10.16
N GLU A 40 16.27 72.92 10.08
CA GLU A 40 17.19 73.69 10.95
C GLU A 40 16.84 73.71 12.47
N PHE A 41 15.76 73.06 12.89
CA PHE A 41 15.13 73.33 14.17
C PHE A 41 15.74 72.58 15.37
N PHE A 42 16.47 71.47 15.16
CA PHE A 42 16.85 70.59 16.27
C PHE A 42 18.29 70.71 16.76
N TRP A 43 19.31 71.04 15.94
CA TRP A 43 20.69 71.36 16.37
C TRP A 43 21.40 72.22 15.30
N GLU A 44 21.96 73.39 15.67
CA GLU A 44 22.74 74.26 14.76
C GLU A 44 23.95 73.57 14.10
N LYS A 45 24.41 72.44 14.66
CA LYS A 45 25.47 71.58 14.09
C LYS A 45 25.03 70.66 12.96
N LEU A 46 23.73 70.58 12.65
CA LEU A 46 23.15 69.75 11.59
C LEU A 46 22.46 70.59 10.50
N ASN A 47 22.94 71.81 10.25
CA ASN A 47 22.49 72.62 9.11
C ASN A 47 23.29 72.23 7.86
N PHE A 48 22.69 71.40 6.99
CA PHE A 48 23.31 70.94 5.74
C PHE A 48 22.78 71.68 4.50
N SER A 49 21.97 72.73 4.67
CA SER A 49 21.15 73.40 3.64
C SER A 49 21.91 73.88 2.39
N GLU A 50 23.25 73.97 2.41
CA GLU A 50 24.07 74.45 1.29
C GLU A 50 25.02 73.42 0.64
N THR A 51 24.88 72.11 0.88
CA THR A 51 25.86 71.13 0.35
C THR A 51 25.23 69.94 -0.38
N GLY A 52 25.92 69.45 -1.42
CA GLY A 52 25.70 68.12 -2.01
C GLY A 52 25.84 66.96 -0.99
N GLN A 53 26.25 67.28 0.25
CA GLN A 53 26.36 66.36 1.38
C GLN A 53 25.02 66.05 2.04
N ILE A 54 23.90 66.72 1.74
CA ILE A 54 22.58 66.35 2.31
C ILE A 54 22.21 64.92 1.87
N GLY A 55 22.36 64.62 0.57
CA GLY A 55 22.10 63.28 0.02
C GLY A 55 23.04 62.22 0.61
N ASP A 56 24.32 62.55 0.76
CA ASP A 56 25.33 61.66 1.34
C ASP A 56 25.14 61.46 2.86
N THR A 57 24.64 62.46 3.58
CA THR A 57 24.39 62.38 5.03
C THR A 57 23.10 61.63 5.32
N ILE A 58 22.02 61.91 4.58
CA ILE A 58 20.78 61.13 4.67
C ILE A 58 21.05 59.70 4.23
N GLY A 59 21.73 59.50 3.10
CA GLY A 59 22.11 58.17 2.61
C GLY A 59 23.01 57.43 3.59
N GLY A 60 24.05 58.08 4.12
CA GLY A 60 25.00 57.49 5.07
C GLY A 60 24.37 57.10 6.41
N ILE A 61 23.42 57.90 6.92
CA ILE A 61 22.71 57.60 8.17
C ILE A 61 21.59 56.58 7.94
N THR A 62 20.81 56.71 6.87
CA THR A 62 19.63 55.86 6.63
C THR A 62 19.99 54.50 6.03
N ALA A 63 21.05 54.38 5.21
CA ALA A 63 21.41 53.13 4.55
C ALA A 63 21.65 51.96 5.53
N PRO A 64 22.37 52.11 6.67
CA PRO A 64 22.50 51.05 7.66
C PRO A 64 21.14 50.55 8.21
N PHE A 65 20.20 51.46 8.47
CA PHE A 65 18.86 51.09 8.97
C PHE A 65 18.02 50.41 7.88
N LEU A 66 18.05 50.91 6.64
CA LEU A 66 17.35 50.29 5.53
C LEU A 66 17.92 48.90 5.21
N ASN A 67 19.24 48.75 5.26
CA ASN A 67 19.89 47.45 5.10
C ASN A 67 19.51 46.48 6.23
N LEU A 68 19.39 46.96 7.46
CA LEU A 68 18.94 46.16 8.60
C LEU A 68 17.47 45.72 8.45
N ILE A 69 16.58 46.64 8.08
CA ILE A 69 15.17 46.32 7.79
C ILE A 69 15.08 45.33 6.63
N GLY A 70 15.86 45.53 5.56
CA GLY A 70 15.96 44.60 4.44
C GLY A 70 16.40 43.21 4.88
N ALA A 71 17.43 43.11 5.72
CA ALA A 71 17.90 41.84 6.27
C ALA A 71 16.82 41.15 7.13
N PHE A 72 16.06 41.90 7.94
CA PHE A 72 14.93 41.35 8.70
C PHE A 72 13.80 40.85 7.80
N LEU A 73 13.45 41.59 6.74
CA LEU A 73 12.43 41.17 5.78
C LEU A 73 12.85 39.91 5.03
N VAL A 74 14.11 39.81 4.61
CA VAL A 74 14.68 38.60 3.99
C VAL A 74 14.64 37.43 4.98
N PHE A 75 15.03 37.64 6.23
CA PHE A 75 14.95 36.61 7.27
C PHE A 75 13.52 36.10 7.47
N TYR A 76 12.52 36.99 7.56
CA TYR A 76 11.12 36.59 7.70
C TYR A 76 10.59 35.87 6.46
N ALA A 77 10.99 36.30 5.25
CA ALA A 77 10.64 35.63 4.02
C ALA A 77 11.19 34.20 3.99
N LEU A 78 12.48 34.02 4.30
CA LEU A 78 13.11 32.70 4.40
C LEU A 78 12.44 31.83 5.47
N LYS A 79 12.11 32.39 6.64
CA LYS A 79 11.40 31.67 7.70
C LYS A 79 10.02 31.18 7.25
N ALA A 80 9.27 32.02 6.53
CA ALA A 80 7.97 31.65 5.98
C ALA A 80 8.11 30.56 4.90
N GLN A 81 9.12 30.67 4.03
CA GLN A 81 9.43 29.66 3.02
C GLN A 81 9.77 28.30 3.64
N VAL A 82 10.63 28.25 4.67
CA VAL A 82 10.96 27.00 5.38
C VAL A 82 9.71 26.37 5.98
N LYS A 83 8.85 27.16 6.64
CA LYS A 83 7.59 26.65 7.19
C LYS A 83 6.62 26.12 6.13
N ALA A 84 6.53 26.79 4.99
CA ALA A 84 5.72 26.33 3.87
C ALA A 84 6.24 24.99 3.33
N ASN A 85 7.56 24.85 3.15
CA ASN A 85 8.18 23.61 2.71
C ASN A 85 7.93 22.45 3.69
N GLU A 86 8.04 22.70 5.00
CA GLU A 86 7.69 21.68 6.00
C GLU A 86 6.22 21.24 5.93
N LEU A 87 5.31 22.16 5.64
CA LEU A 87 3.88 21.86 5.52
C LEU A 87 3.61 21.02 4.26
N ILE A 88 4.24 21.39 3.14
CA ILE A 88 4.17 20.64 1.88
C ILE A 88 4.73 19.23 2.07
N GLN A 89 5.91 19.09 2.70
CA GLN A 89 6.52 17.77 2.94
C GLN A 89 5.58 16.87 3.76
N LYS A 90 4.97 17.41 4.83
CA LYS A 90 4.00 16.63 5.64
C LYS A 90 2.75 16.23 4.86
N GLN A 91 2.30 17.06 3.92
CA GLN A 91 1.16 16.72 3.05
C GLN A 91 1.56 15.59 2.09
N ILE A 92 2.73 15.68 1.48
CA ILE A 92 3.28 14.64 0.60
C ILE A 92 3.46 13.32 1.36
N ASP A 93 4.03 13.35 2.57
CA ASP A 93 4.23 12.15 3.38
C ASP A 93 2.88 11.48 3.73
N LYS A 94 1.87 12.30 4.08
CA LYS A 94 0.51 11.81 4.33
C LYS A 94 -0.10 11.20 3.07
N GLU A 95 -0.03 11.89 1.95
CA GLU A 95 -0.57 11.43 0.67
C GLU A 95 0.12 10.13 0.21
N ASN A 96 1.44 10.03 0.36
CA ASN A 96 2.19 8.82 0.05
C ASN A 96 1.74 7.66 0.93
N SER A 97 1.55 7.88 2.24
CA SER A 97 1.05 6.82 3.13
C SER A 97 -0.37 6.37 2.79
N GLU A 98 -1.24 7.28 2.35
CA GLU A 98 -2.61 6.98 1.90
C GLU A 98 -2.59 6.21 0.57
N LYS A 99 -1.73 6.63 -0.38
CA LYS A 99 -1.51 5.93 -1.66
C LYS A 99 -0.94 4.53 -1.48
N GLU A 100 0.03 4.35 -0.59
CA GLU A 100 0.57 3.03 -0.26
C GLU A 100 -0.52 2.09 0.24
N TYR A 101 -1.37 2.58 1.15
CA TYR A 101 -2.51 1.85 1.69
C TYR A 101 -3.56 1.50 0.61
N GLU A 102 -3.89 2.44 -0.26
CA GLU A 102 -4.82 2.24 -1.37
C GLU A 102 -4.26 1.22 -2.39
N ASN A 103 -2.99 1.35 -2.76
CA ASN A 103 -2.30 0.43 -3.66
C ASN A 103 -2.26 -0.99 -3.09
N GLU A 104 -1.99 -1.14 -1.79
CA GLU A 104 -2.02 -2.44 -1.12
C GLU A 104 -3.41 -3.09 -1.21
N THR A 105 -4.46 -2.31 -0.92
CA THR A 105 -5.85 -2.78 -0.99
C THR A 105 -6.25 -3.17 -2.42
N ASN A 106 -5.89 -2.35 -3.41
CA ASN A 106 -6.16 -2.64 -4.81
C ASN A 106 -5.42 -3.90 -5.28
N ASN A 107 -4.17 -4.08 -4.87
CA ASN A 107 -3.38 -5.28 -5.19
C ASN A 107 -4.02 -6.55 -4.59
N LEU A 108 -4.48 -6.49 -3.34
CA LEU A 108 -5.18 -7.62 -2.71
C LEU A 108 -6.48 -7.97 -3.44
N ASN A 109 -7.27 -6.97 -3.80
CA ASN A 109 -8.50 -7.17 -4.57
C ASN A 109 -8.21 -7.80 -5.94
N GLN A 110 -7.18 -7.32 -6.65
CA GLN A 110 -6.74 -7.90 -7.92
C GLN A 110 -6.31 -9.35 -7.77
N LEU A 111 -5.50 -9.67 -6.75
CA LEU A 111 -5.06 -11.04 -6.48
C LEU A 111 -6.24 -11.98 -6.19
N TYR A 112 -7.22 -11.51 -5.41
CA TYR A 112 -8.45 -12.25 -5.15
C TYR A 112 -9.29 -12.45 -6.42
N SER A 113 -9.42 -11.43 -7.28
CA SER A 113 -10.11 -11.56 -8.57
C SER A 113 -9.42 -12.59 -9.47
N TYR A 114 -8.09 -12.50 -9.61
CA TYR A 114 -7.33 -13.49 -10.39
C TYR A 114 -7.52 -14.90 -9.85
N LEU A 115 -7.46 -15.09 -8.53
CA LEU A 115 -7.71 -16.39 -7.91
C LEU A 115 -9.12 -16.92 -8.25
N THR A 116 -10.13 -16.07 -8.14
CA THR A 116 -11.53 -16.41 -8.44
C THR A 116 -11.72 -16.78 -9.91
N ASP A 117 -11.10 -16.04 -10.82
CA ASP A 117 -11.16 -16.29 -12.27
C ASP A 117 -10.52 -17.63 -12.62
N ASN A 118 -9.31 -17.91 -12.11
CA ASN A 118 -8.63 -19.19 -12.33
C ASN A 118 -9.44 -20.37 -11.78
N ILE A 119 -10.03 -20.23 -10.59
CA ILE A 119 -10.92 -21.26 -10.02
C ILE A 119 -12.13 -21.50 -10.91
N ASN A 120 -12.77 -20.45 -11.43
CA ASN A 120 -13.98 -20.59 -12.24
C ASN A 120 -13.67 -21.12 -13.66
N SER A 121 -12.50 -20.79 -14.21
CA SER A 121 -12.06 -21.27 -15.53
C SER A 121 -11.39 -22.64 -15.49
N PHE A 122 -11.08 -23.16 -14.31
CA PHE A 122 -10.42 -24.46 -14.14
C PHE A 122 -11.21 -25.58 -14.83
N GLN A 123 -10.50 -26.41 -15.58
CA GLN A 123 -11.07 -27.49 -16.37
C GLN A 123 -10.39 -28.81 -16.03
N PHE A 124 -11.20 -29.86 -15.96
CA PHE A 124 -10.72 -31.21 -15.73
C PHE A 124 -11.55 -32.23 -16.48
N THR A 125 -10.89 -33.22 -17.07
CA THR A 125 -11.54 -34.34 -17.76
C THR A 125 -11.20 -35.64 -17.04
N THR A 126 -9.94 -36.06 -17.13
CA THR A 126 -9.44 -37.22 -16.40
C THR A 126 -7.91 -37.17 -16.28
N LEU A 127 -7.37 -37.85 -15.29
CA LEU A 127 -5.96 -38.20 -15.22
C LEU A 127 -5.62 -39.29 -16.25
N PRO A 128 -4.33 -39.56 -16.53
CA PRO A 128 -3.93 -40.58 -17.50
C PRO A 128 -4.53 -41.95 -17.16
N VAL A 129 -5.33 -42.51 -18.08
CA VAL A 129 -6.13 -43.73 -17.86
C VAL A 129 -5.27 -44.93 -17.46
N ASP A 130 -4.04 -45.03 -17.98
CA ASP A 130 -3.10 -46.10 -17.65
C ASP A 130 -2.72 -46.14 -16.16
N ASN A 131 -2.83 -44.99 -15.48
CA ASN A 131 -2.54 -44.84 -14.07
C ASN A 131 -3.80 -44.89 -13.20
N LEU A 132 -4.99 -45.12 -13.77
CA LEU A 132 -6.25 -45.17 -13.06
C LEU A 132 -6.72 -46.62 -12.87
N LYS A 133 -7.18 -46.94 -11.66
CA LYS A 133 -7.82 -48.24 -11.36
C LYS A 133 -9.25 -48.05 -10.87
N ASN A 134 -10.09 -49.07 -11.11
CA ASN A 134 -11.46 -49.15 -10.61
C ASN A 134 -12.37 -47.99 -11.05
N ILE A 135 -12.22 -47.49 -12.29
CA ILE A 135 -13.08 -46.43 -12.86
C ILE A 135 -13.93 -46.92 -14.03
N ASP A 136 -15.15 -46.41 -14.15
CA ASP A 136 -15.98 -46.54 -15.35
C ASP A 136 -15.49 -45.62 -16.48
N VAL A 137 -15.00 -46.24 -17.57
CA VAL A 137 -14.45 -45.57 -18.77
C VAL A 137 -15.45 -44.58 -19.39
N LYS A 138 -16.76 -44.79 -19.25
CA LYS A 138 -17.78 -43.90 -19.83
C LYS A 138 -17.77 -42.49 -19.24
N ASN A 139 -17.33 -42.34 -17.99
CA ASN A 139 -17.30 -41.06 -17.29
C ASN A 139 -15.99 -40.29 -17.50
N LEU A 140 -15.03 -40.84 -18.26
CA LEU A 140 -13.70 -40.24 -18.43
C LEU A 140 -13.61 -39.17 -19.55
N ASN A 141 -14.64 -39.06 -20.40
CA ASN A 141 -14.65 -38.13 -21.55
C ASN A 141 -15.45 -36.85 -21.28
N VAL A 142 -15.92 -36.65 -20.03
CA VAL A 142 -16.72 -35.49 -19.65
C VAL A 142 -15.78 -34.36 -19.22
N ILE A 143 -15.96 -33.17 -19.78
CA ILE A 143 -15.23 -31.97 -19.35
C ILE A 143 -16.02 -31.33 -18.21
N HIS A 144 -15.38 -31.25 -17.05
CA HIS A 144 -15.87 -30.58 -15.86
C HIS A 144 -15.29 -29.17 -15.76
N TYR A 145 -16.00 -28.26 -15.09
CA TYR A 145 -15.60 -26.87 -14.92
C TYR A 145 -15.71 -26.42 -13.47
N GLY A 146 -14.83 -25.50 -13.05
CA GLY A 146 -14.91 -24.85 -11.76
C GLY A 146 -14.88 -25.82 -10.58
N GLY A 147 -15.79 -25.64 -9.62
CA GLY A 147 -15.88 -26.51 -8.43
C GLY A 147 -16.10 -27.99 -8.74
N ASP A 148 -16.83 -28.30 -9.81
CA ASP A 148 -17.06 -29.68 -10.24
C ASP A 148 -15.78 -30.31 -10.81
N ALA A 149 -14.97 -29.53 -11.52
CA ALA A 149 -13.65 -29.98 -11.99
C ALA A 149 -12.73 -30.33 -10.82
N PHE A 150 -12.67 -29.49 -9.79
CA PHE A 150 -11.90 -29.81 -8.59
C PHE A 150 -12.41 -31.05 -7.87
N PHE A 151 -13.74 -31.19 -7.72
CA PHE A 151 -14.34 -32.36 -7.11
C PHE A 151 -13.91 -33.66 -7.80
N ASN A 152 -14.03 -33.71 -9.14
CA ASN A 152 -13.67 -34.88 -9.93
C ASN A 152 -12.16 -35.14 -9.93
N LEU A 153 -11.33 -34.09 -9.95
CA LEU A 153 -9.88 -34.23 -9.84
C LEU A 153 -9.48 -34.83 -8.49
N PHE A 154 -9.97 -34.28 -7.37
CA PHE A 154 -9.69 -34.83 -6.04
C PHE A 154 -10.22 -36.24 -5.87
N SER A 155 -11.36 -36.58 -6.49
CA SER A 155 -11.88 -37.95 -6.49
C SER A 155 -10.88 -38.92 -7.14
N GLN A 156 -10.32 -38.57 -8.31
CA GLN A 156 -9.34 -39.41 -9.01
C GLN A 156 -8.00 -39.47 -8.27
N ILE A 157 -7.50 -38.35 -7.74
CA ILE A 157 -6.25 -38.32 -6.94
C ILE A 157 -6.39 -39.19 -5.69
N ARG A 158 -7.49 -39.06 -4.94
CA ARG A 158 -7.68 -39.74 -3.65
C ARG A 158 -7.86 -41.24 -3.80
N CYS A 159 -8.66 -41.68 -4.78
CA CYS A 159 -9.22 -43.04 -4.78
C CYS A 159 -8.79 -43.90 -5.97
N HIS A 160 -8.19 -43.34 -7.02
CA HIS A 160 -8.02 -44.08 -8.28
C HIS A 160 -6.63 -44.00 -8.90
N TYR A 161 -5.82 -43.00 -8.55
CA TYR A 161 -4.52 -42.79 -9.18
C TYR A 161 -3.42 -43.66 -8.56
N HIS A 162 -2.67 -44.36 -9.42
CA HIS A 162 -1.60 -45.31 -9.06
C HIS A 162 -0.28 -45.09 -9.81
N GLY A 163 -0.10 -43.92 -10.44
CA GLY A 163 1.20 -43.51 -10.96
C GLY A 163 2.12 -42.94 -9.86
N SER A 164 3.34 -42.57 -10.22
CA SER A 164 4.26 -41.87 -9.31
C SER A 164 3.81 -40.44 -9.02
N GLU A 165 4.22 -39.88 -7.88
CA GLU A 165 3.97 -38.46 -7.58
C GLU A 165 4.55 -37.52 -8.65
N TYR A 166 5.68 -37.90 -9.26
CA TYR A 166 6.31 -37.15 -10.33
C TYR A 166 5.43 -37.06 -11.58
N GLU A 167 4.86 -38.19 -12.01
CA GLU A 167 3.94 -38.24 -13.15
C GLU A 167 2.65 -37.47 -12.87
N LEU A 168 2.13 -37.57 -11.64
CA LEU A 168 0.94 -36.84 -11.22
C LEU A 168 1.19 -35.33 -11.24
N LYS A 169 2.34 -34.89 -10.72
CA LYS A 169 2.73 -33.47 -10.72
C LYS A 169 2.86 -32.92 -12.14
N ASN A 170 3.39 -33.69 -13.06
CA ASN A 170 3.55 -33.28 -14.47
C ASN A 170 2.22 -33.24 -15.24
N ASN A 171 1.11 -33.73 -14.66
CA ASN A 171 -0.21 -33.52 -15.26
C ASN A 171 -0.60 -32.03 -15.19
N GLN A 172 -1.10 -31.50 -16.31
CA GLN A 172 -1.45 -30.08 -16.43
C GLN A 172 -2.48 -29.64 -15.38
N SER A 173 -3.58 -30.38 -15.20
CA SER A 173 -4.64 -30.02 -14.24
C SER A 173 -4.16 -30.07 -12.80
N VAL A 174 -3.24 -30.99 -12.47
CA VAL A 174 -2.62 -31.07 -11.14
C VAL A 174 -1.65 -29.91 -10.91
N SER A 175 -0.82 -29.57 -11.89
CA SER A 175 0.06 -28.40 -11.84
C SER A 175 -0.70 -27.09 -11.68
N GLU A 176 -1.84 -26.95 -12.36
CA GLU A 176 -2.72 -25.79 -12.23
C GLU A 176 -3.40 -25.74 -10.86
N LEU A 177 -3.91 -26.86 -10.34
CA LEU A 177 -4.41 -26.97 -8.96
C LEU A 177 -3.34 -26.54 -7.95
N LEU A 178 -2.11 -27.06 -8.08
CA LEU A 178 -0.98 -26.69 -7.21
C LEU A 178 -0.72 -25.18 -7.27
N SER A 179 -0.71 -24.59 -8.46
CA SER A 179 -0.52 -23.15 -8.66
C SER A 179 -1.64 -22.33 -8.00
N ILE A 180 -2.90 -22.75 -8.14
CA ILE A 180 -4.06 -22.10 -7.52
C ILE A 180 -3.95 -22.15 -5.99
N LEU A 181 -3.59 -23.31 -5.42
CA LEU A 181 -3.39 -23.47 -3.97
C LEU A 181 -2.21 -22.62 -3.47
N GLN A 182 -1.11 -22.54 -4.22
CA GLN A 182 0.03 -21.68 -3.88
C GLN A 182 -0.35 -20.19 -3.89
N ILE A 183 -1.09 -19.73 -4.90
CA ILE A 183 -1.60 -18.35 -4.96
C ILE A 183 -2.50 -18.06 -3.76
N MET A 184 -3.39 -18.99 -3.41
CA MET A 184 -4.26 -18.86 -2.24
C MET A 184 -3.46 -18.81 -0.93
N ASP A 185 -2.46 -19.66 -0.77
CA ASP A 185 -1.57 -19.70 0.40
C ASP A 185 -0.77 -18.39 0.56
N LEU A 186 -0.29 -17.82 -0.55
CA LEU A 186 0.39 -16.52 -0.60
C LEU A 186 -0.55 -15.35 -0.29
N LEU A 187 -1.78 -15.37 -0.84
CA LEU A 187 -2.81 -14.37 -0.54
C LEU A 187 -3.09 -14.34 0.97
N LEU A 188 -3.27 -15.51 1.58
CA LEU A 188 -3.53 -15.62 3.02
C LEU A 188 -2.36 -15.14 3.88
N GLU A 189 -1.11 -15.40 3.47
CA GLU A 189 0.05 -14.81 4.17
C GLU A 189 0.09 -13.29 4.06
N LYS A 190 -0.17 -12.74 2.87
CA LYS A 190 -0.20 -11.29 2.67
C LYS A 190 -1.29 -10.63 3.50
N LEU A 191 -2.45 -11.28 3.64
CA LEU A 191 -3.56 -10.79 4.46
C LEU A 191 -3.23 -10.71 5.96
N LYS A 192 -2.37 -11.60 6.49
CA LYS A 192 -1.96 -11.55 7.92
C LYS A 192 -1.24 -10.27 8.28
N SER A 193 -0.31 -9.83 7.42
CA SER A 193 0.47 -8.60 7.63
C SER A 193 -0.22 -7.34 7.12
N SER A 194 -1.33 -7.48 6.39
CA SER A 194 -1.97 -6.35 5.72
C SER A 194 -2.66 -5.40 6.70
N LYS A 195 -2.54 -4.10 6.40
CA LYS A 195 -3.28 -3.05 7.10
C LYS A 195 -4.69 -2.83 6.52
N SER A 196 -5.02 -3.45 5.40
CA SER A 196 -6.27 -3.22 4.67
C SER A 196 -7.51 -3.51 5.53
N ASN A 197 -8.49 -2.60 5.49
CA ASN A 197 -9.79 -2.78 6.15
C ASN A 197 -10.58 -3.98 5.60
N ASN A 198 -10.32 -4.40 4.36
CA ASN A 198 -11.05 -5.48 3.71
C ASN A 198 -10.48 -6.87 4.01
N LYS A 199 -9.39 -6.97 4.78
CA LYS A 199 -8.67 -8.23 4.95
C LYS A 199 -9.53 -9.38 5.45
N GLU A 200 -10.44 -9.12 6.40
CA GLU A 200 -11.33 -10.15 6.96
C GLU A 200 -12.40 -10.59 5.95
N ILE A 201 -12.87 -9.66 5.13
CA ILE A 201 -13.81 -9.96 4.04
C ILE A 201 -13.13 -10.88 3.02
N ILE A 202 -11.93 -10.50 2.55
CA ILE A 202 -11.17 -11.31 1.58
C ILE A 202 -10.82 -12.67 2.19
N ARG A 203 -10.43 -12.74 3.47
CA ARG A 203 -10.18 -14.00 4.18
C ARG A 203 -11.42 -14.90 4.20
N THR A 204 -12.58 -14.34 4.52
CA THR A 204 -13.86 -15.07 4.54
C THR A 204 -14.24 -15.59 3.15
N LEU A 205 -14.09 -14.76 2.13
CA LEU A 205 -14.33 -15.15 0.75
C LEU A 205 -13.36 -16.24 0.27
N THR A 206 -12.09 -16.12 0.63
CA THR A 206 -11.05 -17.12 0.33
C THR A 206 -11.37 -18.45 1.02
N ARG A 207 -11.83 -18.42 2.28
CA ARG A 207 -12.31 -19.60 3.00
C ARG A 207 -13.44 -20.29 2.24
N HIS A 208 -14.43 -19.51 1.80
CA HIS A 208 -15.56 -20.05 1.04
C HIS A 208 -15.10 -20.73 -0.27
N LEU A 209 -14.23 -20.07 -1.05
CA LEU A 209 -13.68 -20.66 -2.28
C LEU A 209 -12.92 -21.95 -2.00
N PHE A 210 -12.08 -21.96 -0.96
CA PHE A 210 -11.32 -23.14 -0.58
C PHE A 210 -12.23 -24.31 -0.21
N GLU A 211 -13.09 -24.13 0.80
CA GLU A 211 -13.89 -25.20 1.39
C GLU A 211 -15.00 -25.73 0.46
N TYR A 212 -15.63 -24.85 -0.33
CA TYR A 212 -16.84 -25.18 -1.07
C TYR A 212 -16.66 -25.25 -2.58
N LYS A 213 -15.53 -24.78 -3.12
CA LYS A 213 -15.21 -24.96 -4.54
C LYS A 213 -14.02 -25.89 -4.77
N ILE A 214 -12.91 -25.69 -4.07
CA ILE A 214 -11.67 -26.43 -4.36
C ILE A 214 -11.67 -27.78 -3.64
N ILE A 215 -11.73 -27.77 -2.31
CA ILE A 215 -11.54 -28.98 -1.51
C ILE A 215 -12.86 -29.67 -1.15
N THR A 216 -13.95 -29.39 -1.85
CA THR A 216 -15.30 -29.88 -1.53
C THR A 216 -15.35 -31.40 -1.30
N ARG A 217 -14.61 -32.17 -2.10
CA ARG A 217 -14.54 -33.63 -1.99
C ARG A 217 -13.89 -34.10 -0.67
N ILE A 218 -12.94 -33.34 -0.14
CA ILE A 218 -12.12 -33.70 1.03
C ILE A 218 -12.35 -32.75 2.22
N ARG A 219 -13.40 -31.92 2.15
CA ARG A 219 -13.63 -30.81 3.09
C ARG A 219 -13.70 -31.29 4.53
N ASP A 220 -14.46 -32.36 4.74
CA ASP A 220 -14.80 -32.89 6.06
C ASP A 220 -13.74 -33.90 6.57
N GLU A 221 -12.67 -34.15 5.79
CA GLU A 221 -11.56 -35.04 6.13
C GLU A 221 -10.47 -34.28 6.90
N SER A 222 -10.01 -34.83 8.02
CA SER A 222 -8.91 -34.32 8.85
C SER A 222 -7.55 -34.36 8.12
N ASN A 223 -6.57 -33.60 8.59
CA ASN A 223 -5.25 -33.57 7.94
C ASN A 223 -4.54 -34.93 8.01
N GLU A 224 -4.83 -35.74 9.03
CA GLU A 224 -4.32 -37.11 9.20
C GLU A 224 -4.93 -38.07 8.17
N GLU A 225 -6.22 -37.92 7.85
CA GLU A 225 -6.94 -38.74 6.84
C GLU A 225 -6.50 -38.44 5.39
N LEU A 226 -5.85 -37.29 5.18
CA LEU A 226 -5.31 -36.90 3.88
C LEU A 226 -3.95 -37.54 3.57
N ILE A 227 -3.25 -38.08 4.58
CA ILE A 227 -1.96 -38.75 4.41
C ILE A 227 -2.15 -40.03 3.59
N GLN A 228 -1.11 -40.46 2.87
CA GLN A 228 -1.12 -41.71 2.13
C GLN A 228 -1.21 -42.93 3.06
N GLN A 229 -2.26 -43.73 2.89
CA GLN A 229 -2.56 -44.94 3.67
C GLN A 229 -2.91 -46.10 2.75
N PHE A 230 -2.59 -47.33 3.14
CA PHE A 230 -2.99 -48.50 2.37
C PHE A 230 -4.49 -48.78 2.54
N CYS A 231 -5.24 -48.81 1.44
CA CYS A 231 -6.65 -49.13 1.39
C CYS A 231 -6.84 -50.63 1.14
N LEU A 232 -7.53 -51.32 2.04
CA LEU A 232 -7.80 -52.75 1.94
C LEU A 232 -8.79 -53.09 0.82
N ASP A 233 -9.76 -52.21 0.55
CA ASP A 233 -10.80 -52.46 -0.46
C ASP A 233 -10.27 -52.38 -1.90
N CYS A 234 -9.25 -51.55 -2.12
CA CYS A 234 -8.64 -51.34 -3.43
C CYS A 234 -7.25 -51.98 -3.57
N GLU A 235 -6.74 -52.57 -2.48
CA GLU A 235 -5.40 -53.19 -2.38
C GLU A 235 -4.25 -52.25 -2.80
N CYS A 236 -4.35 -50.97 -2.45
CA CYS A 236 -3.40 -49.95 -2.90
C CYS A 236 -3.35 -48.74 -1.96
N ASN A 237 -2.29 -47.93 -2.08
CA ASN A 237 -2.12 -46.71 -1.28
C ASN A 237 -3.01 -45.57 -1.81
N HIS A 238 -3.80 -44.97 -0.92
CA HIS A 238 -4.67 -43.82 -1.16
C HIS A 238 -4.30 -42.65 -0.26
N GLY A 239 -4.29 -41.44 -0.81
CA GLY A 239 -3.83 -40.26 -0.10
C GLY A 239 -3.70 -39.07 -1.03
N LEU A 240 -3.47 -37.90 -0.44
CA LEU A 240 -2.95 -36.79 -1.21
C LEU A 240 -1.43 -36.93 -1.35
N PRO A 241 -0.87 -36.56 -2.52
CA PRO A 241 0.57 -36.37 -2.68
C PRO A 241 1.12 -35.41 -1.62
N GLU A 242 2.38 -35.60 -1.23
CA GLU A 242 3.00 -34.87 -0.12
C GLU A 242 2.89 -33.33 -0.28
N GLU A 243 3.12 -32.82 -1.50
CA GLU A 243 3.07 -31.38 -1.78
C GLU A 243 1.65 -30.81 -1.66
N LEU A 244 0.63 -31.53 -2.15
CA LEU A 244 -0.77 -31.14 -2.03
C LEU A 244 -1.22 -31.17 -0.57
N HIS A 245 -0.84 -32.22 0.16
CA HIS A 245 -1.11 -32.36 1.59
C HIS A 245 -0.55 -31.17 2.39
N LYS A 246 0.73 -30.82 2.16
CA LYS A 246 1.40 -29.69 2.80
C LYS A 246 0.69 -28.36 2.52
N LEU A 247 0.34 -28.10 1.26
CA LEU A 247 -0.35 -26.87 0.88
C LEU A 247 -1.75 -26.76 1.51
N ILE A 248 -2.56 -27.82 1.42
CA ILE A 248 -3.91 -27.85 2.00
C ILE A 248 -3.85 -27.66 3.52
N THR A 249 -2.92 -28.33 4.20
CA THR A 249 -2.72 -28.18 5.64
C THR A 249 -2.28 -26.75 6.00
N SER A 250 -1.36 -26.17 5.21
CA SER A 250 -0.92 -24.79 5.37
C SER A 250 -2.07 -23.81 5.24
N ILE A 251 -2.91 -23.96 4.20
CA ILE A 251 -4.07 -23.11 3.94
C ILE A 251 -5.11 -23.24 5.06
N ARG A 252 -5.47 -24.46 5.48
CA ARG A 252 -6.39 -24.70 6.60
C ARG A 252 -5.95 -23.93 7.85
N ARG A 253 -4.69 -24.09 8.26
CA ARG A 253 -4.09 -23.38 9.41
C ARG A 253 -4.11 -21.85 9.26
N LYS A 254 -4.00 -21.32 8.04
CA LYS A 254 -4.07 -19.86 7.79
C LYS A 254 -5.50 -19.34 7.76
N LEU A 255 -6.46 -20.21 7.46
CA LEU A 255 -7.87 -19.89 7.47
C LEU A 255 -8.42 -19.92 8.88
N ASP A 256 -7.99 -20.85 9.75
CA ASP A 256 -8.30 -20.89 11.19
C ASP A 256 -7.92 -19.59 11.93
#